data_AF-A0A3A1XFV0-F1
#
_entry.id   AF-A0A3A1XFV0-F1
#
_cell.length_a   1.000
_cell.length_b   1.000
_cell.length_c   1.000
_cell.angle_alpha   90.00
_cell.angle_beta   90.00
_cell.angle_gamma   90.00
#
_symmetry.space_group_name_H-M   'P 1'
#
loop_
_entity.id
_entity.type
_entity.pdbx_description
1 polymer ?
#
loop_
_entity_poly.entity_id
_entity_poly.type
_entity_poly.pdbx_seq_one_letter_code
_entity_poly.pdbx_strand_id
1 'polypeptide(L)'
;DLLKAGPILMVALLVFVVAQIIISFIGQDTGTMRLMAGIGIVIFAGLTAYDAQQTRALLAQYEDQPEMVKKVSIFCAFQLFLDFINMFIYLLELLGDNRD
;
A
#
# COMPACT_ATOMS: atom_id res chain seq x y z
N ASP A 1 -14.95 -10.29 -6.30
CA ASP A 1 -14.09 -9.47 -7.17
C ASP A 1 -13.37 -8.38 -6.37
N LEU A 2 -12.15 -8.64 -5.88
CA LEU A 2 -11.33 -7.55 -5.35
C LEU A 2 -11.02 -6.51 -6.45
N LEU A 3 -11.05 -6.90 -7.73
CA LEU A 3 -10.99 -5.99 -8.88
C LEU A 3 -12.02 -4.82 -8.82
N LYS A 4 -13.20 -5.03 -8.21
CA LYS A 4 -14.22 -3.98 -8.00
C LYS A 4 -13.92 -3.07 -6.80
N ALA A 5 -13.04 -3.49 -5.89
CA ALA A 5 -12.63 -2.70 -4.72
C ALA A 5 -11.46 -1.74 -5.03
N GLY A 6 -10.82 -1.86 -6.20
CA GLY A 6 -9.69 -1.01 -6.60
C GLY A 6 -9.92 0.50 -6.46
N PRO A 7 -11.04 1.05 -7.00
CA PRO A 7 -11.34 2.47 -6.86
C PRO A 7 -11.52 2.90 -5.40
N ILE A 8 -12.09 2.03 -4.56
CA ILE A 8 -12.32 2.32 -3.13
C ILE A 8 -10.99 2.32 -2.36
N LEU A 9 -10.11 1.36 -2.65
CA LEU A 9 -8.79 1.26 -2.02
C LEU A 9 -7.88 2.44 -2.41
N MET A 10 -7.92 2.88 -3.68
CA MET A 10 -7.17 4.06 -4.13
C MET A 10 -7.64 5.36 -3.45
N VAL A 11 -8.96 5.52 -3.27
CA VAL A 11 -9.51 6.65 -2.51
C VAL A 11 -9.12 6.56 -1.02
N ALA A 12 -9.16 5.36 -0.43
CA ALA A 12 -8.75 5.15 0.95
C ALA A 12 -7.26 5.50 1.17
N LEU A 13 -6.38 5.14 0.24
CA LEU A 13 -4.97 5.52 0.24
C LEU A 13 -4.82 7.04 0.24
N LEU A 14 -5.48 7.72 -0.70
CA LEU A 14 -5.36 9.17 -0.86
C LEU A 14 -5.86 9.92 0.39
N VAL A 15 -7.00 9.50 0.95
CA VAL A 15 -7.53 10.06 2.20
C VAL A 15 -6.56 9.82 3.35
N PHE A 16 -5.94 8.63 3.44
CA PHE A 16 -4.99 8.29 4.50
C PHE A 16 -3.71 9.12 4.40
N VAL A 17 -3.13 9.30 3.22
CA VAL A 17 -1.94 10.14 3.00
C VAL A 17 -2.22 11.59 3.38
N VAL A 18 -3.37 12.14 2.97
CA VAL A 18 -3.76 13.51 3.33
C VAL A 18 -3.94 13.64 4.85
N ALA A 19 -4.55 12.65 5.50
CA ALA A 19 -4.69 12.64 6.96
C ALA A 19 -3.33 12.64 7.67
N GLN A 20 -2.35 11.84 7.22
CA GLN A 20 -1.01 11.83 7.81
C GLN A 20 -0.32 13.19 7.70
N ILE A 21 -0.45 13.86 6.54
CA ILE A 21 0.12 15.19 6.33
C ILE A 21 -0.50 16.20 7.30
N ILE A 22 -1.83 16.23 7.42
CA ILE A 22 -2.53 17.16 8.32
C ILE A 22 -2.09 16.97 9.77
N ILE A 23 -2.04 15.72 10.22
CA ILE A 23 -1.78 15.41 11.63
C ILE A 23 -0.30 15.62 11.96
N SER A 24 0.59 15.48 10.97
CA SER A 24 2.01 15.88 11.12
C SER A 24 2.19 17.35 11.52
N PHE A 25 1.25 18.25 11.21
CA PHE A 25 1.32 19.66 11.60
C PHE A 25 0.75 19.96 12.99
N ILE A 26 -0.13 19.09 13.50
CA ILE A 26 -0.85 19.30 14.77
C ILE A 26 -0.10 18.63 15.93
N GLY A 27 0.82 17.71 15.63
CA GLY A 27 1.48 16.87 16.62
C GLY A 27 0.59 15.69 17.01
N GLN A 28 1.20 14.58 17.40
CA GLN A 28 0.49 13.35 17.67
C GLN A 28 1.12 12.64 18.86
N ASP A 29 0.26 12.16 19.76
CA ASP A 29 0.66 11.34 20.89
C ASP A 29 0.89 9.89 20.44
N THR A 30 1.61 9.15 21.27
CA THR A 30 1.98 7.74 21.08
C THR A 30 0.77 6.86 20.74
N GLY A 31 -0.40 7.13 21.35
CA GLY A 31 -1.64 6.39 21.07
C GLY A 31 -2.18 6.62 19.66
N THR A 32 -2.21 7.87 19.21
CA THR A 32 -2.66 8.25 17.86
C THR A 32 -1.74 7.67 16.77
N MET A 33 -0.43 7.70 17.02
CA MET A 33 0.60 7.14 16.12
C MET A 33 0.37 5.64 15.87
N ARG A 34 0.18 4.84 16.93
CA ARG A 34 -0.11 3.40 16.82
C ARG A 34 -1.43 3.10 16.11
N LEU A 35 -2.47 3.88 16.39
CA LEU A 35 -3.77 3.70 15.75
C LEU A 35 -3.68 3.93 14.24
N MET A 36 -2.94 4.95 13.82
CA MET A 36 -2.69 5.23 12.40
C MET A 36 -1.84 4.16 11.74
N ALA A 37 -0.80 3.68 12.42
CA ALA A 37 0.00 2.56 11.93
C ALA A 37 -0.87 1.32 11.71
N GLY A 38 -1.75 0.99 12.65
CA GLY A 38 -2.71 -0.11 12.52
C GLY A 38 -3.67 0.06 11.33
N ILE A 39 -4.25 1.24 11.15
CA ILE A 39 -5.12 1.56 10.00
C ILE A 39 -4.33 1.48 8.69
N GLY A 40 -3.11 2.02 8.67
CA GLY A 40 -2.20 1.99 7.53
C GLY A 40 -1.90 0.57 7.09
N ILE A 41 -1.59 -0.34 8.02
CA ILE A 41 -1.35 -1.76 7.71
C ILE A 41 -2.57 -2.39 7.03
N VAL A 42 -3.78 -2.16 7.53
CA VAL A 42 -5.01 -2.74 6.95
C VAL A 42 -5.26 -2.22 5.53
N ILE A 43 -5.09 -0.91 5.33
CA ILE A 43 -5.25 -0.27 4.02
C ILE A 43 -4.22 -0.80 3.02
N PHE A 44 -2.93 -0.76 3.39
CA PHE A 44 -1.85 -1.22 2.52
C PHE A 44 -1.91 -2.72 2.25
N ALA A 45 -2.29 -3.56 3.22
CA ALA A 45 -2.50 -4.99 2.98
C ALA A 45 -3.62 -5.26 1.97
N GLY A 46 -4.72 -4.50 2.04
CA GLY A 46 -5.81 -4.56 1.06
C GLY A 46 -5.37 -4.11 -0.33
N LEU A 47 -4.62 -3.02 -0.41
CA LEU A 47 -4.03 -2.51 -1.66
C LEU A 47 -3.06 -3.51 -2.28
N THR A 48 -2.13 -4.07 -1.50
CA THR A 48 -1.18 -5.08 -1.99
C THR A 48 -1.91 -6.30 -2.55
N ALA A 49 -2.98 -6.75 -1.89
CA ALA A 49 -3.80 -7.87 -2.39
C ALA A 49 -4.51 -7.53 -3.71
N TYR A 50 -4.95 -6.28 -3.87
CA TYR A 50 -5.53 -5.78 -5.11
C TYR A 50 -4.47 -5.66 -6.22
N ASP A 51 -3.32 -5.05 -5.95
CA ASP A 51 -2.23 -4.83 -6.88
C ASP A 51 -1.60 -6.15 -7.36
N ALA A 52 -1.55 -7.16 -6.48
CA ALA A 52 -1.14 -8.51 -6.86
C ALA A 52 -2.11 -9.14 -7.87
N GLN A 53 -3.42 -8.95 -7.69
CA GLN A 53 -4.42 -9.45 -8.65
C GLN A 53 -4.38 -8.66 -9.96
N GLN A 54 -4.24 -7.34 -9.88
CA GLN A 54 -4.13 -6.48 -11.04
C GLN A 54 -2.87 -6.82 -11.86
N THR A 55 -1.72 -7.02 -11.20
CA THR A 55 -0.47 -7.43 -11.84
C THR A 55 -0.65 -8.73 -12.63
N ARG A 56 -1.28 -9.74 -12.03
CA ARG A 56 -1.55 -11.02 -12.72
C ARG A 56 -2.46 -10.83 -13.94
N ALA A 57 -3.48 -9.99 -13.83
CA ALA A 57 -4.37 -9.68 -14.94
C ALA A 57 -3.66 -8.91 -16.07
N LEU A 58 -2.80 -7.94 -15.73
CA LEU A 58 -2.00 -7.21 -16.71
C LEU A 58 -1.00 -8.12 -17.43
N LEU A 59 -0.27 -8.97 -16.71
CA LEU A 59 0.71 -9.86 -17.32
C LEU A 59 0.04 -10.86 -18.28
N ALA A 60 -1.15 -11.37 -17.92
CA ALA A 60 -1.94 -12.25 -18.78
C ALA A 60 -2.37 -11.56 -20.10
N GLN A 61 -2.62 -10.24 -20.09
CA GLN A 61 -2.99 -9.51 -21.32
C GLN A 61 -1.84 -9.37 -22.32
N TYR A 62 -0.59 -9.42 -21.86
CA TYR A 62 0.59 -9.26 -22.69
C TYR A 62 1.33 -10.58 -22.95
N GLU A 63 0.76 -11.74 -22.62
CA GLU A 63 1.42 -13.05 -22.74
C GLU A 63 2.03 -13.32 -24.13
N ASP A 64 1.39 -12.86 -25.21
CA ASP A 64 1.87 -13.02 -26.59
C ASP A 64 3.02 -12.06 -26.97
N GLN A 65 3.40 -11.13 -26.09
CA GLN A 65 4.40 -10.09 -26.33
C GLN A 65 5.52 -10.13 -25.28
N PRO A 66 6.51 -11.04 -25.41
CA PRO A 66 7.50 -11.30 -24.35
C PRO A 66 8.35 -10.08 -23.98
N GLU A 67 8.65 -9.19 -24.92
CA GLU A 67 9.35 -7.93 -24.61
C GLU A 67 8.52 -6.99 -23.73
N MET A 68 7.20 -6.93 -23.95
CA MET A 68 6.29 -6.10 -23.17
C MET A 68 6.07 -6.67 -21.78
N VAL A 69 5.91 -8.00 -21.65
CA VAL A 69 5.82 -8.70 -20.36
C VAL A 69 7.03 -8.37 -19.48
N LYS A 70 8.24 -8.35 -20.06
CA LYS A 70 9.45 -8.00 -19.32
C LYS A 70 9.41 -6.57 -18.78
N LYS A 71 8.98 -5.60 -19.58
CA LYS A 71 8.90 -4.19 -19.14
C LYS A 71 7.81 -3.98 -18.10
N VAL A 72 6.62 -4.55 -18.34
CA VAL A 72 5.46 -4.43 -17.46
C VAL A 72 5.71 -5.11 -16.11
N SER A 73 6.33 -6.30 -16.11
CA SER A 73 6.62 -7.02 -14.86
C SER A 73 7.57 -6.25 -13.92
N ILE A 74 8.54 -5.51 -14.45
CA ILE A 74 9.41 -4.64 -13.64
C ILE A 74 8.60 -3.52 -12.98
N PHE A 75 7.69 -2.88 -13.73
CA PHE A 75 6.84 -1.83 -13.19
C PHE A 75 5.88 -2.35 -12.12
N CYS A 76 5.22 -3.49 -12.38
CA CYS A 76 4.34 -4.13 -11.40
C CYS A 76 5.08 -4.56 -10.13
N ALA A 77 6.29 -5.12 -10.28
CA ALA A 77 7.13 -5.49 -9.13
C ALA A 77 7.56 -4.25 -8.32
N PHE A 78 7.89 -3.15 -8.99
CA PHE A 78 8.20 -1.89 -8.33
C PHE A 78 7.01 -1.34 -7.51
N GLN A 79 5.80 -1.42 -8.06
CA GLN A 79 4.58 -0.99 -7.35
C GLN A 79 4.33 -1.83 -6.09
N LEU A 80 4.38 -3.16 -6.22
CA LEU A 80 4.26 -4.08 -5.06
C LEU A 80 5.37 -3.85 -4.02
N PHE A 81 6.56 -3.45 -4.45
CA PHE A 81 7.66 -3.11 -3.54
C PHE A 81 7.40 -1.82 -2.75
N LEU A 82 6.82 -0.80 -3.37
CA LEU A 82 6.44 0.43 -2.68
C LEU A 82 5.35 0.18 -1.64
N ASP A 83 4.34 -0.63 -1.97
CA ASP A 83 3.31 -1.03 -1.01
C ASP A 83 3.90 -1.77 0.19
N PHE A 84 4.85 -2.69 -0.08
CA PHE A 84 5.55 -3.43 0.95
C PHE A 84 6.35 -2.51 1.87
N ILE A 85 7.07 -1.51 1.34
CA ILE A 85 7.81 -0.54 2.16
C ILE A 85 6.88 0.22 3.11
N ASN A 86 5.75 0.71 2.61
CA ASN A 86 4.82 1.48 3.45
C ASN A 86 4.23 0.61 4.56
N MET A 87 3.78 -0.60 4.23
CA MET A 87 3.32 -1.56 5.23
C MET A 87 4.42 -1.89 6.25
N PHE A 88 5.66 -2.05 5.80
CA PHE A 88 6.80 -2.33 6.67
C PHE A 88 7.10 -1.18 7.63
N ILE A 89 7.06 0.07 7.17
CA ILE A 89 7.22 1.25 8.04
C ILE A 89 6.15 1.28 9.13
N TYR A 90 4.88 1.07 8.77
CA TYR A 90 3.80 1.05 9.78
C TYR A 90 3.91 -0.15 10.72
N LEU A 91 4.42 -1.30 10.26
CA LEU A 91 4.72 -2.43 11.14
C LEU A 91 5.85 -2.07 12.13
N LEU A 92 6.91 -1.42 11.66
CA LEU A 92 8.00 -0.97 12.53
C LEU A 92 7.52 0.07 13.54
N GLU A 93 6.62 0.96 13.13
CA GLU A 93 6.02 1.97 14.00
C GLU A 93 5.15 1.33 15.09
N LEU A 94 4.33 0.35 14.71
CA LEU A 94 3.48 -0.39 15.66
C LEU A 94 4.30 -1.24 16.65
N LEU A 95 5.41 -1.83 16.21
CA LEU A 95 6.22 -2.77 17.00
C LEU A 95 7.38 -2.10 17.75
N GLY A 96 7.94 -1.02 17.20
CA GLY A 96 9.15 -0.37 17.68
C GLY A 96 8.97 0.53 18.90
N ASP A 97 7.72 0.87 19.20
CA ASP A 97 7.33 1.82 20.24
C ASP A 97 7.21 1.17 21.65
N ASN A 98 8.15 0.28 21.97
CA ASN A 98 8.29 -0.35 23.29
C ASN A 98 9.56 0.13 24.02
N ARG A 99 10.01 1.37 23.77
CA ARG A 99 11.27 1.91 24.32
C ARG A 99 11.09 3.08 25.28
N ASP A 100 9.90 3.22 25.87
CA ASP A 100 9.64 4.09 27.02
C ASP A 100 9.55 3.29 28.32
#